data_AF-A0A2V8H6V4-F1
#
_entry.id   AF-A0A2V8H6V4-F1
#
_cell.length_a   1.000
_cell.length_b   1.000
_cell.length_c   1.000
_cell.angle_alpha   90.00
_cell.angle_beta   90.00
_cell.angle_gamma   90.00
#
_symmetry.space_group_name_H-M   'P 1'
#
loop_
_entity.id
_entity.type
_entity.pdbx_description
1 polymer ?
#
loop_
_entity_poly.entity_id
_entity_poly.type
_entity_poly.pdbx_seq_one_letter_code
_entity_poly.pdbx_strand_id
1 'polypeptide(L)'
;MATQKTDVVIVGVGAAGGILAAELAKAGMKVIGLERGPRHNTADFAGLDELRYFQRQELRPHNKRQPVTWRPNRRARANPMGILNYGNQ
;
A
#
# COMPACT_ATOMS: atom_id res chain seq x y z
N MET A 1 18.89 0.26 -7.69
CA MET A 1 18.35 -0.58 -6.59
C MET A 1 19.01 -0.12 -5.29
N ALA A 2 18.34 -0.23 -4.13
CA ALA A 2 18.88 0.24 -2.86
C ALA A 2 20.17 -0.51 -2.50
N THR A 3 21.32 0.13 -2.74
CA THR A 3 22.68 -0.39 -2.48
C THR A 3 23.25 0.11 -1.16
N GLN A 4 22.48 0.88 -0.39
CA GLN A 4 22.90 1.35 0.92
C GLN A 4 22.78 0.22 1.95
N LYS A 5 23.88 -0.02 2.67
CA LYS A 5 23.87 -0.91 3.84
C LYS A 5 22.94 -0.33 4.92
N THR A 6 21.98 -1.12 5.35
CA THR A 6 20.95 -0.74 6.33
C THR A 6 20.74 -1.89 7.32
N ASP A 7 20.17 -1.60 8.47
CA ASP A 7 19.94 -2.62 9.51
C ASP A 7 18.61 -3.35 9.26
N VAL A 8 17.59 -2.63 8.77
CA VAL A 8 16.24 -3.18 8.53
C VAL A 8 15.68 -2.68 7.20
N VAL A 9 15.05 -3.58 6.44
CA VAL A 9 14.24 -3.25 5.26
C VAL A 9 12.78 -3.62 5.53
N ILE A 10 11.87 -2.66 5.41
CA ILE A 10 10.43 -2.85 5.54
C ILE A 10 9.79 -2.80 4.16
N VAL A 11 9.14 -3.90 3.74
CA VAL A 11 8.40 -3.97 2.47
C VAL A 11 6.92 -3.70 2.74
N GLY A 12 6.44 -2.55 2.30
CA GLY A 12 5.12 -2.01 2.60
C GLY A 12 5.16 -1.07 3.81
N VAL A 13 4.96 0.23 3.60
CA VAL A 13 4.97 1.28 4.63
C VAL A 13 3.55 1.78 4.88
N GLY A 14 2.62 0.83 5.02
CA GLY A 14 1.23 1.07 5.43
C GLY A 14 1.08 1.23 6.94
N ALA A 15 -0.13 0.95 7.44
CA ALA A 15 -0.49 1.15 8.86
C ALA A 15 0.50 0.49 9.84
N ALA A 16 0.93 -0.75 9.58
CA ALA A 16 1.89 -1.44 10.45
C ALA A 16 3.35 -1.06 10.12
N GLY A 17 3.71 -1.07 8.85
CA GLY A 17 5.10 -0.84 8.42
C GLY A 17 5.62 0.56 8.75
N GLY A 18 4.77 1.58 8.67
CA GLY A 18 5.13 2.95 9.04
C GLY A 18 5.40 3.11 10.53
N ILE A 19 4.59 2.48 11.39
CA ILE A 19 4.78 2.51 12.85
C ILE A 19 6.09 1.81 13.22
N LEU A 20 6.33 0.61 12.70
CA LEU A 20 7.58 -0.12 12.93
C LEU A 20 8.80 0.68 12.45
N ALA A 21 8.72 1.29 11.26
CA ALA A 21 9.80 2.12 10.75
C ALA A 21 10.13 3.27 11.71
N ALA A 22 9.10 3.94 12.25
CA ALA A 22 9.28 5.05 13.18
C ALA A 22 9.95 4.60 14.50
N GLU A 23 9.48 3.51 15.09
CA GLU A 23 10.01 3.02 16.37
C GLU A 23 11.45 2.48 16.24
N LEU A 24 11.76 1.73 15.17
CA LEU A 24 13.11 1.24 14.92
C LEU A 24 14.10 2.37 14.62
N ALA A 25 13.66 3.39 13.88
CA ALA A 25 14.48 4.58 13.61
C ALA A 25 14.75 5.38 14.90
N LYS A 26 13.75 5.55 15.78
CA LYS A 26 13.94 6.18 17.11
C LYS A 26 14.92 5.40 17.99
N ALA A 27 14.99 4.08 17.84
CA ALA A 27 15.97 3.24 18.51
C ALA A 27 17.39 3.32 17.91
N GLY A 28 17.61 4.17 16.89
CA GLY A 28 18.92 4.42 16.29
C GLY A 28 19.29 3.50 15.12
N MET A 29 18.38 2.66 14.65
CA MET A 29 18.63 1.78 13.50
C MET A 29 18.50 2.53 12.17
N LYS A 30 19.28 2.14 11.17
CA LYS A 30 19.08 2.55 9.78
C LYS A 30 17.97 1.68 9.19
N VAL A 31 16.90 2.32 8.73
CA VAL A 31 15.71 1.64 8.19
C VAL A 31 15.42 2.14 6.78
N ILE A 32 15.23 1.21 5.83
CA ILE A 32 14.73 1.51 4.49
C ILE A 32 13.32 0.97 4.34
N GLY A 33 12.36 1.86 4.06
CA GLY A 33 11.00 1.50 3.70
C GLY A 33 10.81 1.44 2.18
N LEU A 34 10.30 0.32 1.67
CA LEU A 34 9.92 0.15 0.27
C LEU A 34 8.39 0.15 0.18
N GLU A 35 7.83 1.24 -0.35
CA GLU A 35 6.39 1.35 -0.60
C GLU A 35 6.13 1.43 -2.10
N ARG A 36 5.09 0.73 -2.55
CA ARG A 36 4.68 0.71 -3.96
C ARG A 36 3.88 1.96 -4.32
N GLY A 37 3.05 2.45 -3.39
CA GLY A 37 2.22 3.64 -3.57
C GLY A 37 3.04 4.94 -3.56
N PRO A 38 2.43 6.06 -4.02
CA PRO A 38 3.06 7.37 -3.94
C PRO A 38 3.17 7.83 -2.47
N ARG A 39 4.04 8.80 -2.21
CA ARG A 39 4.04 9.49 -0.92
C ARG A 39 2.82 10.40 -0.84
N HIS A 40 1.97 10.18 0.16
CA HIS A 40 0.89 11.08 0.52
C HIS A 40 1.30 12.06 1.62
N ASN A 41 0.66 13.22 1.64
CA ASN A 41 0.77 14.23 2.70
C ASN A 41 -0.63 14.55 3.27
N THR A 42 -0.68 15.36 4.32
CA THR A 42 -1.94 15.73 4.99
C THR A 42 -2.91 16.50 4.08
N ALA A 43 -2.41 17.30 3.14
CA ALA A 43 -3.25 18.06 2.21
C ALA A 43 -3.97 17.16 1.20
N ASP A 44 -3.41 15.98 0.87
CA ASP A 44 -4.09 15.02 0.00
C ASP A 44 -5.44 14.58 0.58
N PHE A 45 -5.57 14.55 1.91
CA PHE A 45 -6.79 14.11 2.61
C PHE A 45 -7.65 15.27 3.13
N ALA A 46 -7.31 16.52 2.78
CA ALA A 46 -8.09 17.69 3.17
C ALA A 46 -9.46 17.68 2.46
N GLY A 47 -10.51 18.06 3.19
CA GLY A 47 -11.86 18.23 2.63
C GLY A 47 -12.70 16.95 2.48
N LEU A 48 -12.20 15.79 2.93
CA LEU A 48 -12.94 14.51 2.94
C LEU A 48 -13.62 14.18 1.59
N ASP A 49 -12.87 14.28 0.49
CA ASP A 49 -13.40 14.10 -0.87
C ASP A 49 -13.87 12.65 -1.14
N GLU A 50 -15.16 12.41 -0.95
CA GLU A 50 -15.81 11.11 -1.19
C GLU A 50 -15.77 10.70 -2.67
N LEU A 51 -15.89 11.66 -3.60
CA LEU A 51 -15.86 11.34 -5.03
C LEU A 51 -14.49 10.76 -5.41
N ARG A 52 -13.40 11.37 -4.93
CA ARG A 52 -12.05 10.91 -5.19
C ARG A 52 -11.75 9.57 -4.49
N TYR A 53 -12.04 9.47 -3.20
CA TYR A 53 -11.59 8.32 -2.41
C TYR A 53 -12.54 7.14 -2.40
N PHE A 54 -13.85 7.39 -2.36
CA PHE A 54 -14.86 6.35 -2.32
C PHE A 54 -15.26 5.90 -3.72
N GLN A 55 -15.72 6.83 -4.57
CA GLN A 55 -16.25 6.49 -5.88
C GLN A 55 -15.15 6.15 -6.89
N ARG A 56 -14.08 6.96 -6.95
CA ARG A 56 -12.95 6.76 -7.87
C ARG A 56 -11.86 5.85 -7.30
N GLN A 57 -11.95 5.51 -6.02
CA GLN A 57 -11.08 4.52 -5.37
C GLN A 57 -9.58 4.85 -5.44
N GLU A 58 -9.22 6.14 -5.34
CA GLU A 58 -7.85 6.63 -5.58
C GLU A 58 -6.77 5.94 -4.71
N LEU A 59 -7.10 5.49 -3.50
CA LEU A 59 -6.18 4.78 -2.59
C LEU A 59 -6.08 3.27 -2.87
N ARG A 60 -6.86 2.74 -3.82
CA ARG A 60 -6.86 1.32 -4.16
C ARG A 60 -5.89 1.03 -5.32
N PRO A 61 -5.36 -0.20 -5.42
CA PRO A 61 -4.55 -0.61 -6.57
C PRO A 61 -5.30 -0.38 -7.89
N HIS A 62 -4.69 0.38 -8.81
CA HIS A 62 -5.29 0.62 -10.12
C HIS A 62 -5.25 -0.64 -10.97
N ASN A 63 -6.41 -1.22 -11.34
CA ASN A 63 -6.49 -2.53 -12.00
C ASN A 63 -5.58 -2.70 -13.23
N LYS A 64 -5.43 -1.67 -14.08
CA LYS A 64 -4.57 -1.75 -15.27
C LYS A 64 -3.06 -1.75 -14.96
N ARG A 65 -2.65 -1.14 -13.84
CA ARG A 65 -1.22 -0.97 -13.48
C ARG A 65 -0.80 -1.93 -12.38
N GLN A 66 -1.71 -2.30 -11.50
CA GLN A 66 -1.51 -3.09 -10.29
C GLN A 66 -2.69 -4.05 -10.09
N PRO A 67 -2.91 -5.01 -11.01
CA PRO A 67 -4.02 -5.95 -10.91
C PRO A 67 -3.85 -6.84 -9.68
N VAL A 68 -4.86 -6.87 -8.82
CA VAL A 68 -5.00 -7.95 -7.83
C VAL A 68 -5.67 -9.12 -8.52
N THR A 69 -5.15 -10.32 -8.31
CA THR A 69 -5.72 -11.55 -8.86
C THR A 69 -6.30 -12.40 -7.75
N TRP A 70 -7.36 -13.14 -8.06
CA TRP A 70 -7.99 -14.08 -7.14
C TRP A 70 -8.16 -15.44 -7.79
N ARG A 71 -8.12 -16.48 -6.96
CA ARG A 71 -8.46 -17.86 -7.32
C ARG A 71 -9.18 -18.53 -6.15
N PRO A 72 -10.17 -19.39 -6.40
CA PRO A 72 -10.92 -20.08 -5.34
C PRO A 72 -10.10 -21.13 -4.60
N ASN A 73 -9.08 -21.70 -5.24
CA ASN A 73 -8.24 -22.74 -4.64
C ASN A 73 -6.88 -22.80 -5.36
N ARG A 74 -5.97 -23.65 -4.85
CA ARG A 74 -4.60 -23.80 -5.38
C ARG A 74 -4.54 -24.31 -6.83
N ARG A 75 -5.55 -25.02 -7.31
CA ARG A 75 -5.56 -25.64 -8.65
C ARG A 75 -6.16 -24.74 -9.74
N ALA A 76 -6.97 -23.75 -9.35
CA ALA A 76 -7.60 -22.83 -10.29
C ALA A 76 -6.63 -21.74 -10.75
N ARG A 77 -6.77 -21.30 -12.01
CA ARG A 77 -6.05 -20.14 -12.55
C ARG A 77 -6.46 -18.87 -11.79
N ALA A 78 -5.48 -18.03 -11.43
CA ALA A 78 -5.75 -16.72 -10.88
C ALA A 78 -6.19 -15.75 -11.98
N ASN A 79 -7.31 -15.08 -11.78
CA ASN A 79 -7.84 -14.09 -12.72
C ASN A 79 -7.82 -12.70 -12.11
N PRO A 80 -7.56 -11.64 -12.90
CA PRO A 80 -7.63 -10.27 -12.41
C PRO A 80 -9.01 -9.94 -11.83
N MET A 81 -9.04 -9.21 -10.72
CA MET A 81 -10.26 -8.66 -10.18
C MET A 81 -10.55 -7.30 -10.83
N GLY A 82 -11.81 -7.09 -11.21
CA GLY A 82 -12.26 -5.85 -11.84
C GLY A 82 -12.46 -4.71 -10.86
N ILE A 83 -12.68 -4.98 -9.57
CA ILE A 83 -12.80 -3.99 -8.50
C ILE A 83 -12.37 -4.64 -7.18
N LEU A 84 -11.61 -3.93 -6.34
CA LEU A 84 -11.35 -4.30 -4.95
C LEU A 84 -12.40 -3.64 -4.05
N ASN A 85 -13.64 -4.12 -4.07
CA ASN A 85 -14.67 -3.66 -3.14
C ASN A 85 -14.61 -4.52 -1.88
N TYR A 86 -14.20 -3.92 -0.77
CA TYR A 86 -14.34 -4.52 0.55
C TYR A 86 -15.74 -4.18 1.08
N GLY A 87 -16.74 -4.99 0.71
CA GLY A 87 -18.10 -4.93 1.27
C GLY A 87 -18.98 -3.79 0.76
N ASN A 88 -20.30 -4.02 0.85
CA ASN A 88 -21.32 -2.99 0.66
C ASN A 88 -21.20 -1.96 1.79
N GLN A 89 -20.61 -0.81 1.49
CA GLN A 89 -21.01 0.45 2.11
C GLN A 89 -21.80 1.21 1.07
#